data_AF-W6MED1-F1
#
_entry.id   AF-W6MED1-F1
#
_cell.length_a   1.000
_cell.length_b   1.000
_cell.length_c   1.000
_cell.angle_alpha   90.00
_cell.angle_beta   90.00
_cell.angle_gamma   90.00
#
_symmetry.space_group_name_H-M   'P 1'
#
loop_
_entity.id
_entity.type
_entity.pdbx_description
1 polymer ?
#
loop_
_entity_poly.entity_id
_entity_poly.type
_entity_poly.pdbx_seq_one_letter_code
_entity_poly.pdbx_strand_id
1 'polypeptide(L)'
;MENFINNLADMNWGWWPFVSLKPAQDEKMTNALVAKMALYFGTFYGIIFYLITMGSLANFNIIKAILFLVYIIIFFFVGYRVTFAYFWNKRADRLRSKE
;
A
#
# COMPACT_ATOMS: atom_id res chain seq x y z
N MET A 1 8.71 -17.09 -3.80
CA MET A 1 8.28 -15.82 -3.17
C MET A 1 7.50 -14.94 -4.15
N GLU A 2 8.02 -14.71 -5.36
CA GLU A 2 7.35 -13.90 -6.40
C GLU A 2 5.91 -14.34 -6.74
N ASN A 3 5.67 -15.64 -7.02
CA ASN A 3 4.33 -16.13 -7.35
C ASN A 3 3.33 -15.95 -6.19
N PHE A 4 3.79 -16.11 -4.95
CA PHE A 4 2.96 -15.92 -3.76
C PHE A 4 2.55 -14.44 -3.60
N ILE A 5 3.50 -13.52 -3.74
CA ILE A 5 3.23 -12.08 -3.64
C ILE A 5 2.34 -11.60 -4.78
N ASN A 6 2.57 -12.10 -5.99
CA ASN A 6 1.70 -11.79 -7.14
C ASN A 6 0.29 -12.36 -6.95
N ASN A 7 0.13 -13.59 -6.45
CA ASN A 7 -1.18 -14.16 -6.15
C ASN A 7 -1.93 -13.33 -5.10
N LEU A 8 -1.24 -12.91 -4.03
CA LEU A 8 -1.83 -11.99 -3.03
C LEU A 8 -2.24 -10.66 -3.65
N ALA A 9 -1.39 -10.09 -4.51
CA ALA A 9 -1.66 -8.85 -5.21
C ALA A 9 -2.73 -9.01 -6.31
N ASP A 10 -3.10 -10.21 -6.72
CA ASP A 10 -4.19 -10.41 -7.68
C ASP A 10 -5.56 -10.49 -6.98
N MET A 11 -5.60 -10.85 -5.70
CA MET A 11 -6.84 -10.91 -4.92
C MET A 11 -7.44 -9.52 -4.74
N ASN A 12 -8.68 -9.32 -5.20
CA ASN A 12 -9.39 -8.04 -5.07
C ASN A 12 -9.58 -7.59 -3.62
N TRP A 13 -9.62 -8.53 -2.66
CA TRP A 13 -9.66 -8.23 -1.23
C TRP A 13 -8.40 -7.47 -0.77
N GLY A 14 -7.23 -7.81 -1.31
CA GLY A 14 -5.96 -7.14 -0.96
C GLY A 14 -5.92 -5.66 -1.37
N TRP A 15 -6.83 -5.25 -2.26
CA TRP A 15 -6.95 -3.87 -2.71
C TRP A 15 -8.09 -3.11 -2.05
N TRP A 16 -8.91 -3.76 -1.23
CA TRP A 16 -9.98 -3.07 -0.52
C TRP A 16 -9.37 -2.10 0.52
N PRO A 17 -9.86 -0.86 0.66
CA PRO A 17 -11.05 -0.27 0.00
C PRO A 17 -10.75 0.45 -1.34
N PHE A 18 -9.48 0.55 -1.75
CA PHE A 18 -9.04 1.33 -2.92
C PHE A 18 -8.79 0.46 -4.15
N VAL A 19 -9.76 -0.37 -4.53
CA VAL A 19 -9.64 -1.31 -5.66
C VAL A 19 -9.33 -0.60 -6.98
N SER A 20 -9.81 0.63 -7.15
CA SER A 20 -9.54 1.48 -8.33
C SER A 20 -8.07 1.89 -8.48
N LEU A 21 -7.23 1.73 -7.45
CA LEU A 21 -5.80 2.00 -7.54
C LEU A 21 -5.00 0.81 -8.08
N LYS A 22 -5.61 -0.38 -8.21
CA LYS A 22 -4.95 -1.58 -8.72
C LYS A 22 -4.54 -1.35 -10.20
N PRO A 23 -3.24 -1.41 -10.55
CA PRO A 23 -2.82 -1.34 -11.94
C PRO A 23 -3.18 -2.62 -12.69
N ALA A 24 -3.19 -2.55 -14.03
CA ALA A 24 -3.28 -3.75 -14.84
C ALA A 24 -2.02 -4.64 -14.68
N GLN A 25 -2.13 -5.95 -14.94
CA GLN A 25 -1.06 -6.91 -14.64
C GLN A 25 0.21 -6.70 -15.49
N ASP A 26 0.02 -6.13 -16.67
CA ASP A 26 1.01 -5.72 -17.68
C ASP A 26 1.54 -4.30 -17.46
N GLU A 27 0.95 -3.53 -16.55
CA GLU A 27 1.38 -2.17 -16.21
C GLU A 27 2.36 -2.15 -15.03
N LYS A 28 3.34 -1.23 -15.12
CA LYS A 28 4.31 -1.02 -14.04
C LYS A 28 3.71 -0.17 -12.91
N MET A 29 3.97 -0.59 -11.67
CA MET A 29 3.83 0.26 -10.49
C MET A 29 4.94 1.32 -10.47
N THR A 30 4.59 2.51 -10.94
CA THR A 30 5.45 3.70 -10.89
C THR A 30 5.58 4.23 -9.46
N ASN A 31 6.62 5.03 -9.20
CA ASN A 31 6.80 5.67 -7.89
C ASN A 31 5.61 6.56 -7.52
N ALA A 32 5.02 7.24 -8.50
CA ALA A 32 3.85 8.08 -8.30
C ALA A 32 2.63 7.25 -7.84
N LEU A 33 2.41 6.09 -8.47
CA LEU A 33 1.34 5.18 -8.08
C LEU A 33 1.57 4.61 -6.68
N VAL A 34 2.79 4.19 -6.35
CA VAL A 34 3.13 3.68 -5.01
C VAL A 34 2.97 4.77 -3.95
N ALA A 35 3.37 6.01 -4.24
CA ALA A 35 3.15 7.15 -3.36
C ALA A 35 1.66 7.41 -3.13
N LYS A 36 0.86 7.37 -4.19
CA LYS A 36 -0.60 7.47 -4.11
C LYS A 36 -1.17 6.37 -3.23
N MET A 37 -0.79 5.11 -3.47
CA MET A 37 -1.22 3.97 -2.65
C MET A 37 -0.83 4.13 -1.19
N ALA A 38 0.41 4.53 -0.91
CA ALA A 38 0.88 4.75 0.46
C ALA A 38 0.09 5.85 1.17
N LEU A 39 -0.28 6.93 0.47
CA LEU A 39 -1.15 7.97 1.02
C LEU A 39 -2.54 7.44 1.35
N TYR A 40 -3.21 6.76 0.42
CA TYR A 40 -4.57 6.25 0.65
C TYR A 40 -4.61 5.12 1.68
N PHE A 41 -3.85 4.04 1.46
CA PHE A 41 -3.82 2.90 2.36
C PHE A 41 -3.15 3.23 3.70
N GLY A 42 -2.04 3.97 3.69
CA GLY A 42 -1.35 4.37 4.92
C GLY A 42 -2.19 5.30 5.77
N THR A 43 -2.94 6.24 5.18
CA THR A 43 -3.89 7.08 5.94
C THR A 43 -5.04 6.24 6.47
N PHE A 44 -5.68 5.42 5.63
CA PHE A 44 -6.83 4.60 6.02
C PHE A 44 -6.48 3.65 7.18
N TYR A 45 -5.44 2.82 7.00
CA TYR A 45 -5.00 1.90 8.04
C TYR A 45 -4.35 2.62 9.22
N GLY A 46 -3.63 3.72 8.98
CA GLY A 46 -3.04 4.53 10.03
C GLY A 46 -4.09 5.12 10.98
N ILE A 47 -5.20 5.62 10.47
CA ILE A 47 -6.33 6.10 11.30
C ILE A 47 -6.91 4.94 12.11
N ILE A 48 -7.18 3.80 11.45
CA ILE A 48 -7.75 2.61 12.12
C ILE A 48 -6.81 2.14 13.25
N PHE A 49 -5.52 1.97 12.97
CA PHE A 49 -4.54 1.55 13.97
C PHE A 49 -4.38 2.57 15.09
N TYR A 50 -4.38 3.87 14.78
CA TYR A 50 -4.30 4.90 15.80
C TYR A 50 -5.52 4.87 16.74
N LEU A 51 -6.72 4.71 16.18
CA LEU A 51 -7.95 4.60 16.98
C LEU A 51 -7.97 3.34 17.85
N ILE A 52 -7.52 2.19 17.32
CA ILE A 52 -7.43 0.92 18.07
C ILE A 52 -6.42 1.05 19.21
N THR A 53 -5.24 1.63 18.94
CA THR A 53 -4.14 1.73 19.92
C THR A 53 -4.41 2.77 21.01
N MET A 54 -5.13 3.85 20.69
CA MET A 54 -5.42 4.91 21.66
C MET A 54 -6.43 4.47 22.73
N GLY A 55 -7.33 3.55 22.42
CA GLY A 55 -8.32 2.95 23.34
C GLY A 55 -9.41 3.91 23.86
N SER A 56 -9.16 5.22 23.90
CA SER A 56 -10.10 6.26 24.33
C SER A 56 -9.79 7.61 23.68
N LEU A 57 -10.82 8.33 23.23
CA LEU A 57 -10.71 9.68 22.67
C LEU A 57 -10.23 10.72 23.69
N ALA A 58 -10.30 10.44 24.99
CA ALA A 58 -9.85 11.35 26.04
C ALA A 58 -8.34 11.63 26.01
N ASN A 59 -7.55 10.71 25.43
CA ASN A 59 -6.09 10.85 25.28
C ASN A 59 -5.67 11.38 23.90
N PHE A 60 -6.61 11.93 23.12
CA PHE A 60 -6.34 12.37 21.77
C PHE A 60 -5.38 13.56 21.75
N ASN A 61 -4.23 13.37 21.08
CA ASN A 61 -3.28 14.43 20.79
C ASN A 61 -3.04 14.50 19.28
N ILE A 62 -3.42 15.64 18.69
CA ILE A 62 -3.35 15.83 17.23
C ILE A 62 -1.93 15.74 16.68
N ILE A 63 -0.92 16.22 17.41
CA ILE A 63 0.48 16.17 16.97
C ILE A 63 0.96 14.73 16.94
N LYS A 64 0.67 13.94 17.99
CA LYS A 64 1.00 12.51 18.01
C LYS A 64 0.29 11.74 16.90
N ALA A 65 -0.98 12.06 16.63
CA ALA A 65 -1.75 11.45 15.55
C ALA A 65 -1.12 11.74 14.18
N ILE A 66 -0.76 13.00 13.90
CA ILE A 66 -0.11 13.39 12.63
C ILE A 66 1.24 12.70 12.48
N LEU A 67 2.09 12.70 13.52
CA LEU A 67 3.38 12.02 13.47
C LEU A 67 3.23 10.51 13.23
N PHE A 68 2.25 9.88 13.88
CA PHE A 68 1.94 8.47 13.67
C PHE A 68 1.48 8.20 12.23
N LEU A 69 0.60 9.03 11.68
CA LEU A 69 0.15 8.89 10.28
C LEU A 69 1.30 9.05 9.29
N VAL A 70 2.14 10.07 9.47
CA VAL A 70 3.33 10.28 8.62
C VAL A 70 4.25 9.06 8.68
N TYR A 71 4.50 8.54 9.88
CA TYR A 71 5.31 7.33 10.05
C TYR A 71 4.71 6.11 9.31
N ILE A 72 3.41 5.85 9.48
CA ILE A 72 2.72 4.74 8.81
C ILE A 72 2.73 4.91 7.29
N ILE A 73 2.52 6.11 6.76
CA ILE A 73 2.55 6.38 5.31
C ILE A 73 3.95 6.09 4.74
N ILE A 74 5.01 6.56 5.40
CA ILE A 74 6.40 6.30 4.97
C ILE A 74 6.68 4.80 5.02
N PHE A 75 6.29 4.12 6.10
CA PHE A 75 6.44 2.68 6.24
C PHE A 75 5.73 1.92 5.13
N PHE A 76 4.47 2.28 4.83
CA PHE A 76 3.71 1.70 3.72
C PHE A 76 4.37 1.94 2.38
N PHE A 77 4.86 3.15 2.11
CA PHE A 77 5.55 3.47 0.87
C PHE A 77 6.78 2.59 0.65
N VAL A 78 7.65 2.50 1.66
CA VAL A 78 8.87 1.69 1.58
C VAL A 78 8.52 0.21 1.46
N GLY A 79 7.59 -0.28 2.29
CA GLY A 79 7.14 -1.67 2.27
C GLY A 79 6.56 -2.07 0.91
N TYR A 80 5.62 -1.30 0.37
CA TYR A 80 5.03 -1.55 -0.95
C TYR A 80 6.08 -1.46 -2.07
N ARG A 81 7.01 -0.51 -1.98
CA ARG A 81 8.03 -0.32 -3.01
C ARG A 81 8.98 -1.51 -3.11
N VAL A 82 9.45 -2.00 -1.97
CA VAL A 82 10.45 -3.08 -1.91
C VAL A 82 9.83 -4.44 -2.21
N THR A 83 8.57 -4.66 -1.81
CA THR A 83 7.91 -5.95 -1.97
C THR A 83 7.02 -5.98 -3.22
N PHE A 84 5.82 -5.42 -3.13
CA PHE A 84 4.79 -5.48 -4.17
C PHE A 84 5.26 -4.87 -5.49
N ALA A 85 5.78 -3.64 -5.48
CA ALA A 85 6.17 -2.97 -6.72
C ALA A 85 7.34 -3.66 -7.42
N TYR A 86 8.28 -4.25 -6.67
CA TYR A 86 9.38 -5.00 -7.25
C TYR A 86 8.88 -6.26 -7.99
N PHE A 87 8.11 -7.11 -7.31
CA PHE A 87 7.60 -8.34 -7.92
C PHE A 87 6.56 -8.09 -9.01
N TRP A 88 5.73 -7.06 -8.85
CA TRP A 88 4.76 -6.63 -9.85
C TRP A 88 5.45 -6.14 -11.13
N ASN A 89 6.43 -5.25 -11.02
CA ASN A 89 7.13 -4.72 -12.18
C ASN A 89 7.89 -5.81 -12.95
N LYS A 90 8.49 -6.76 -12.21
CA LYS A 90 9.15 -7.92 -12.82
C LYS A 90 8.15 -8.82 -13.57
N ARG A 91 6.92 -8.95 -13.07
CA ARG A 91 5.84 -9.65 -13.78
C ARG A 91 5.38 -8.88 -15.01
N ALA A 92 5.13 -7.58 -14.88
CA ALA A 92 4.71 -6.72 -15.98
C ALA A 92 5.72 -6.77 -17.15
N ASP A 93 7.02 -6.73 -16.85
CA ASP A 93 8.08 -6.87 -17.85
C ASP A 93 8.02 -8.22 -18.59
N ARG A 94 7.71 -9.32 -17.89
CA ARG A 94 7.55 -10.64 -18.54
C ARG A 94 6.31 -10.71 -19.42
N LEU A 95 5.20 -10.11 -19.00
CA LEU A 95 3.96 -10.12 -19.77
C LEU A 95 4.13 -9.31 -21.06
N ARG A 96 4.69 -8.11 -20.97
CA ARG A 96 4.99 -7.28 -22.15
C ARG A 96 6.02 -7.89 -23.11
N SER A 97 6.92 -8.74 -22.61
CA SER A 97 7.90 -9.44 -23.47
C SER A 97 7.31 -10.64 -24.23
N LYS A 98 6.09 -11.07 -23.90
CA LYS A 98 5.39 -12.21 -24.51
C LYS A 98 4.33 -11.79 -25.54
N GLU A 99 4.06 -10.50 -25.64
CA GLU A 99 3.25 -9.87 -26.69
C GLU A 99 4.14 -9.47 -27.87
#